data_AF-A0A8X8FW93-F1
#
_entry.id   AF-A0A8X8FW93-F1
#
_cell.length_a   1.000
_cell.length_b   1.000
_cell.length_c   1.000
_cell.angle_alpha   90.00
_cell.angle_beta   90.00
_cell.angle_gamma   90.00
#
_symmetry.space_group_name_H-M   'P 1'
#
loop_
_entity.id
_entity.type
_entity.pdbx_description
1 polymer ?
#
loop_
_entity_poly.entity_id
_entity_poly.type
_entity_poly.pdbx_seq_one_letter_code
_entity_poly.pdbx_strand_id
1 'polypeptide(L)'
;MQILNQLGLMFRATVLNQLTAKVRLASAHYSPSRFSAALTGIGNQEQQLANRFSQGRLSVDQLYRQASRLASQDVLLNTRLRPDSDCHEAVARQPVATASAFRSVLVRAYCTATEEKKQALGVLLAPAMVRARARCMLADAVWLGHITRSDDLLAQVRQLAHLEAVDSACPLDQMEQLERRAGREILHSVAGQQPDGPDEAWHAVRLMLGSAASALLPAEPDSVRPVPPSWTQLAAHARSGSGVPDNFEVFRDTMGGAVDDALALREPDVEPAEQVCQCTFELLEYIRQQVKQHALIPPRSGDPAAGLRWEAHADRLEREAVDRLLLYRARTAAAAQRGGSSSSA
;
A
#
# COMPACT_ATOMS: atom_id res chain seq x y z
N MET A 1 26.83 23.61 9.49
CA MET A 1 25.53 24.16 9.00
C MET A 1 24.31 23.83 9.89
N GLN A 2 24.28 22.73 10.66
CA GLN A 2 23.13 22.38 11.53
C GLN A 2 22.83 23.42 12.63
N ILE A 3 23.86 24.02 13.24
CA ILE A 3 23.72 24.99 14.34
C ILE A 3 23.03 26.30 13.88
N LEU A 4 23.34 26.79 12.67
CA LEU A 4 22.72 28.00 12.09
C LEU A 4 21.23 27.77 11.77
N ASN A 5 20.88 26.59 11.24
CA ASN A 5 19.48 26.21 11.00
C ASN A 5 18.68 26.08 12.30
N GLN A 6 19.31 25.58 13.37
CA GLN A 6 18.70 25.48 14.69
C GLN A 6 18.49 26.85 15.34
N LEU A 7 19.49 27.75 15.27
CA LEU A 7 19.37 29.13 15.76
C LEU A 7 18.28 29.91 15.02
N GLY A 8 18.20 29.77 13.69
CA GLY A 8 17.14 30.38 12.88
C GLY A 8 15.74 29.85 13.23
N LEU A 9 15.62 28.55 13.48
CA LEU A 9 14.37 27.95 13.97
C LEU A 9 14.02 28.45 15.37
N MET A 10 14.99 28.53 16.28
CA MET A 10 14.79 29.02 17.66
C MET A 10 14.31 30.45 17.65
N PHE A 11 14.94 31.33 16.86
CA PHE A 11 14.49 32.70 16.67
C PHE A 11 13.05 32.77 16.14
N ARG A 12 12.72 31.99 15.10
CA ARG A 12 11.35 31.97 14.55
C ARG A 12 10.31 31.46 15.55
N ALA A 13 10.67 30.49 16.38
CA ALA A 13 9.77 29.90 17.36
C ALA A 13 9.57 30.74 18.62
N THR A 14 10.62 31.40 19.10
CA THR A 14 10.60 32.19 20.35
C THR A 14 10.34 33.67 20.10
N VAL A 15 10.99 34.27 19.11
CA VAL A 15 10.88 35.72 18.82
C VAL A 15 9.72 36.01 17.87
N LEU A 16 9.58 35.25 16.77
CA LEU A 16 8.50 35.45 15.80
C LEU A 16 7.23 34.65 16.13
N ASN A 17 7.25 33.86 17.21
CA ASN A 17 6.13 33.05 17.69
C ASN A 17 5.49 32.15 16.61
N GLN A 18 6.28 31.69 15.62
CA GLN A 18 5.78 30.90 14.51
C GLN A 18 5.51 29.45 14.93
N LEU A 19 4.25 29.02 14.81
CA LEU A 19 3.84 27.66 15.19
C LEU A 19 4.61 26.58 14.42
N THR A 20 4.77 26.73 13.10
CA THR A 20 5.55 25.81 12.27
C THR A 20 6.98 25.63 12.77
N ALA A 21 7.63 26.70 13.24
CA ALA A 21 8.97 26.64 13.80
C ALA A 21 8.99 25.97 15.19
N LYS A 22 8.00 26.23 16.04
CA LYS A 22 7.84 25.55 17.35
C LYS A 22 7.67 24.04 17.17
N VAL A 23 6.78 23.63 16.27
CA VAL A 23 6.51 22.21 15.97
C VAL A 23 7.74 21.55 15.35
N ARG A 24 8.45 22.21 14.42
CA ARG A 24 9.71 21.69 13.85
C ARG A 24 10.83 21.57 14.89
N LEU A 25 10.90 22.48 15.86
CA LEU A 25 11.88 22.39 16.95
C LEU A 25 11.53 21.32 17.98
N ALA A 26 10.24 21.23 18.36
CA ALA A 26 9.77 20.24 19.31
C ALA A 26 9.92 18.82 18.75
N SER A 27 9.64 18.65 17.45
CA SER A 27 9.93 17.39 16.76
C SER A 27 11.43 17.16 16.67
N ALA A 28 12.26 18.09 16.16
CA ALA A 28 13.70 17.86 15.99
C ALA A 28 14.48 17.65 17.31
N HIS A 29 14.12 18.38 18.37
CA HIS A 29 14.80 18.39 19.66
C HIS A 29 13.78 18.36 20.81
N TYR A 30 13.30 17.15 21.12
CA TYR A 30 12.28 16.94 22.13
C TYR A 30 12.70 17.50 23.49
N SER A 31 11.76 18.20 24.11
CA SER A 31 11.78 18.54 25.53
C SER A 31 10.33 18.73 25.96
N PRO A 32 9.92 18.28 27.16
CA PRO A 32 8.52 18.38 27.60
C PRO A 32 7.95 19.80 27.51
N SER A 33 8.76 20.82 27.83
CA SER A 33 8.36 22.23 27.76
C SER A 33 8.11 22.72 26.32
N ARG A 34 9.00 22.39 25.36
CA ARG A 34 8.80 22.73 23.94
C ARG A 34 7.62 21.99 23.33
N PHE A 35 7.43 20.73 23.71
CA PHE A 35 6.31 19.92 23.25
C PHE A 35 4.98 20.49 23.74
N SER A 36 4.85 20.79 25.04
CA SER A 36 3.69 21.45 25.62
C SER A 36 3.42 22.82 24.96
N ALA A 37 4.46 23.64 24.77
CA ALA A 37 4.32 24.94 24.10
C ALA A 37 3.86 24.83 22.63
N ALA A 38 4.29 23.78 21.92
CA ALA A 38 3.83 23.50 20.55
C ALA A 38 2.36 23.03 20.55
N LEU A 39 1.97 22.16 21.49
CA LEU A 39 0.57 21.73 21.68
C LEU A 39 -0.36 22.89 22.01
N THR A 40 0.02 23.75 22.97
CA THR A 40 -0.74 24.97 23.28
C THR A 40 -0.83 25.88 22.06
N GLY A 41 0.25 25.97 21.27
CA GLY A 41 0.27 26.72 20.02
C GLY A 41 -0.73 26.19 18.98
N ILE A 42 -0.84 24.86 18.83
CA ILE A 42 -1.84 24.22 17.97
C ILE A 42 -3.24 24.56 18.47
N GLY A 43 -3.54 24.32 19.75
CA GLY A 43 -4.86 24.63 20.33
C GLY A 43 -5.27 26.10 20.20
N ASN A 44 -4.33 27.03 20.34
CA ASN A 44 -4.58 28.45 20.12
C ASN A 44 -4.90 28.76 18.65
N GLN A 45 -4.20 28.14 17.70
CA GLN A 45 -4.51 28.28 16.28
C GLN A 45 -5.86 27.65 15.94
N GLU A 46 -6.22 26.52 16.53
CA GLU A 46 -7.56 25.93 16.33
C GLU A 46 -8.66 26.93 16.69
N GLN A 47 -8.53 27.56 17.87
CA GLN A 47 -9.47 28.56 18.34
C GLN A 47 -9.49 29.81 17.43
N GLN A 48 -8.33 30.29 16.99
CA GLN A 48 -8.25 31.45 16.12
C GLN A 48 -8.90 31.20 14.76
N LEU A 49 -8.72 30.00 14.18
CA LEU A 49 -9.34 29.62 12.92
C LEU A 49 -10.86 29.56 13.04
N ALA A 50 -11.37 28.90 14.08
CA ALA A 50 -12.80 28.85 14.36
C ALA A 50 -13.40 30.25 14.58
N ASN A 51 -12.73 31.11 15.35
CA ASN A 51 -13.18 32.48 15.60
C ASN A 51 -13.17 33.35 14.34
N ARG A 52 -12.15 33.22 13.49
CA ARG A 52 -12.10 33.97 12.21
C ARG A 52 -13.21 33.52 11.26
N PHE A 53 -13.55 32.23 11.27
CA PHE A 53 -14.65 31.70 10.49
C PHE A 53 -16.02 32.20 10.99
N SER A 54 -16.25 32.17 12.31
CA SER A 54 -17.49 32.66 12.90
C SER A 54 -17.69 34.16 12.68
N GLN A 55 -16.60 34.93 12.67
CA GLN A 55 -16.59 36.36 12.30
C GLN A 55 -16.75 36.61 10.78
N GLY A 56 -16.91 35.58 9.96
CA GLY A 56 -17.05 35.70 8.51
C GLY A 56 -15.78 36.11 7.76
N ARG A 57 -14.62 36.12 8.43
CA ARG A 57 -13.32 36.51 7.85
C ARG A 57 -12.63 35.37 7.09
N LEU A 58 -13.19 34.16 7.14
CA LEU A 58 -12.72 32.98 6.41
C LEU A 58 -13.88 32.33 5.67
N SER A 59 -13.62 31.91 4.43
CA SER A 59 -14.49 31.00 3.69
C SER A 59 -14.33 29.55 4.16
N VAL A 60 -15.29 28.69 3.82
CA VAL A 60 -15.26 27.25 4.13
C VAL A 60 -14.01 26.59 3.53
N ASP A 61 -13.66 26.92 2.28
CA ASP A 61 -12.46 26.37 1.63
C ASP A 61 -11.15 26.84 2.27
N GLN A 62 -11.11 28.09 2.75
CA GLN A 62 -9.94 28.58 3.48
C GLN A 62 -9.82 27.91 4.85
N LEU A 63 -10.94 27.72 5.54
CA LEU A 63 -10.98 26.99 6.81
C LEU A 63 -10.50 25.56 6.61
N TYR A 64 -11.02 24.86 5.62
CA TYR A 64 -10.62 23.49 5.27
C TYR A 64 -9.11 23.38 5.03
N ARG A 65 -8.55 24.26 4.18
CA ARG A 65 -7.10 24.27 3.87
C ARG A 65 -6.25 24.59 5.10
N GLN A 66 -6.67 25.53 5.94
CA GLN A 66 -5.92 25.93 7.13
C GLN A 66 -6.00 24.87 8.24
N ALA A 67 -7.18 24.28 8.46
CA ALA A 67 -7.37 23.14 9.35
C ALA A 67 -6.54 21.93 8.91
N SER A 68 -6.50 21.66 7.60
CA SER A 68 -5.68 20.60 7.01
C SER A 68 -4.19 20.79 7.30
N ARG A 69 -3.67 22.02 7.12
CA ARG A 69 -2.26 22.36 7.41
C ARG A 69 -1.94 22.26 8.91
N LEU A 70 -2.87 22.66 9.77
CA LEU A 70 -2.71 22.56 11.22
C LEU A 70 -2.66 21.10 11.67
N ALA A 71 -3.50 20.25 11.07
CA ALA A 71 -3.51 18.81 11.33
C ALA A 71 -2.21 18.12 10.91
N SER A 72 -1.60 18.51 9.79
CA SER A 72 -0.26 18.02 9.41
C SER A 72 0.82 18.41 10.43
N GLN A 73 0.70 19.57 11.08
CA GLN A 73 1.62 19.97 12.16
C GLN A 73 1.40 19.17 13.45
N ASP A 74 0.14 18.87 13.77
CA ASP A 74 -0.21 18.00 14.91
C ASP A 74 0.37 16.59 14.73
N VAL A 75 0.29 16.03 13.52
CA VAL A 75 0.96 14.75 13.19
C VAL A 75 2.46 14.85 13.37
N LEU A 76 3.11 15.84 12.77
CA LEU A 76 4.56 16.02 12.86
C LEU A 76 5.05 16.15 14.32
N LEU A 77 4.24 16.77 15.20
CA LEU A 77 4.57 16.92 16.61
C LEU A 77 4.53 15.58 17.38
N ASN A 78 3.50 14.76 17.15
CA ASN A 78 3.29 13.52 17.92
C ASN A 78 4.06 12.31 17.37
N THR A 79 4.56 12.36 16.14
CA THR A 79 5.27 11.24 15.49
C THR A 79 6.57 10.79 16.16
N ARG A 80 7.14 11.58 17.08
CA ARG A 80 8.37 11.19 17.83
C ARG A 80 8.12 10.59 19.20
N LEU A 81 6.87 10.57 19.67
CA LEU A 81 6.53 9.90 20.94
C LEU A 81 6.59 8.40 20.70
N ARG A 82 7.65 7.74 21.19
CA ARG A 82 7.69 6.27 21.23
C ARG A 82 6.70 5.78 22.29
N PRO A 83 5.88 4.76 21.99
CA PRO A 83 4.91 4.23 22.95
C PRO A 83 5.55 3.82 24.28
N ASP A 84 6.81 3.38 24.25
CA ASP A 84 7.51 2.81 25.40
C ASP A 84 8.31 3.82 26.25
N SER A 85 8.43 5.09 25.85
CA SER A 85 9.36 6.04 26.50
C SER A 85 8.71 7.18 27.27
N ASP A 86 7.43 7.48 27.02
CA ASP A 86 6.73 8.58 27.69
C ASP A 86 5.40 8.09 28.27
N CYS A 87 5.52 7.20 29.25
CA CYS A 87 4.44 6.77 30.13
C CYS A 87 3.93 8.00 30.91
N HIS A 88 2.85 8.63 30.46
CA HIS A 88 1.69 8.93 31.32
C HIS A 88 0.56 9.70 30.61
N GLU A 89 0.77 10.32 29.44
CA GLU A 89 -0.32 11.06 28.75
C GLU A 89 -0.32 10.98 27.21
N ALA A 90 0.73 10.43 26.59
CA ALA A 90 0.88 10.39 25.13
C ALA A 90 -0.05 9.39 24.42
N VAL A 91 -0.61 8.41 25.15
CA VAL A 91 -1.50 7.37 24.61
C VAL A 91 -2.78 7.96 23.99
N ALA A 92 -3.18 9.18 24.40
CA ALA A 92 -4.44 9.78 23.98
C ALA A 92 -4.39 10.49 22.61
N ARG A 93 -3.22 10.72 22.01
CA ARG A 93 -3.11 11.50 20.76
C ARG A 93 -2.42 10.68 19.68
N GLN A 94 -3.22 9.87 19.00
CA GLN A 94 -2.92 9.35 17.67
C GLN A 94 -3.53 10.31 16.64
N PRO A 95 -2.88 11.45 16.32
CA PRO A 95 -3.47 12.52 15.51
C PRO A 95 -3.81 12.07 14.09
N VAL A 96 -3.15 11.03 13.60
CA VAL A 96 -3.43 10.43 12.30
C VAL A 96 -4.73 9.63 12.32
N ALA A 97 -5.00 8.86 13.39
CA ALA A 97 -6.19 8.02 13.49
C ALA A 97 -7.51 8.80 13.51
N THR A 98 -7.50 10.06 13.96
CA THR A 98 -8.73 10.86 14.12
C THR A 98 -8.69 12.20 13.38
N ALA A 99 -7.59 12.52 12.69
CA ALA A 99 -7.32 13.86 12.17
C ALA A 99 -7.66 14.94 13.22
N SER A 100 -7.17 14.77 14.46
CA SER A 100 -7.65 15.45 15.67
C SER A 100 -7.80 16.96 15.53
N ALA A 101 -6.73 17.66 15.12
CA ALA A 101 -6.77 19.11 14.96
C ALA A 101 -7.71 19.56 13.83
N PHE A 102 -7.83 18.78 12.75
CA PHE A 102 -8.77 19.06 11.67
C PHE A 102 -10.22 18.98 12.17
N ARG A 103 -10.57 17.88 12.86
CA ARG A 103 -11.90 17.70 13.46
C ARG A 103 -12.19 18.76 14.52
N SER A 104 -11.23 19.08 15.40
CA SER A 104 -11.38 20.10 16.45
C SER A 104 -11.74 21.47 15.87
N VAL A 105 -11.02 21.92 14.83
CA VAL A 105 -11.32 23.19 14.14
C VAL A 105 -12.73 23.21 13.56
N LEU A 106 -13.09 22.14 12.85
CA LEU A 106 -14.39 22.05 12.19
C LEU A 106 -15.55 21.98 13.19
N VAL A 107 -15.41 21.22 14.30
CA VAL A 107 -16.42 21.15 15.36
C VAL A 107 -16.62 22.53 16.01
N ARG A 108 -15.54 23.22 16.36
CA ARG A 108 -15.62 24.57 16.95
C ARG A 108 -16.24 25.58 15.99
N ALA A 109 -15.91 25.49 14.70
CA ALA A 109 -16.53 26.32 13.66
C ALA A 109 -18.03 25.98 13.50
N TYR A 110 -18.40 24.70 13.56
CA TYR A 110 -19.78 24.25 13.44
C TYR A 110 -20.66 24.75 14.60
N CYS A 111 -20.15 24.70 15.83
CA CYS A 111 -20.86 25.20 17.02
C CYS A 111 -21.16 26.71 16.97
N THR A 112 -20.41 27.47 16.16
CA THR A 112 -20.49 28.94 16.10
C THR A 112 -20.97 29.47 14.74
N ALA A 113 -21.31 28.57 13.82
CA ALA A 113 -21.74 28.89 12.46
C ALA A 113 -23.25 29.21 12.37
N THR A 114 -23.64 29.97 11.34
CA THR A 114 -25.04 30.12 10.92
C THR A 114 -25.56 28.83 10.27
N GLU A 115 -26.88 28.63 10.19
CA GLU A 115 -27.49 27.39 9.67
C GLU A 115 -27.02 27.00 8.25
N GLU A 116 -26.89 27.98 7.34
CA GLU A 116 -26.36 27.74 5.99
C GLU A 116 -24.90 27.23 6.01
N LYS A 117 -24.07 27.80 6.88
CA LYS A 117 -22.67 27.39 7.03
C LYS A 117 -22.55 26.07 7.79
N LYS A 118 -23.49 25.75 8.67
CA LYS A 118 -23.56 24.45 9.36
C LYS A 118 -23.79 23.31 8.38
N GLN A 119 -24.61 23.47 7.35
CA GLN A 119 -24.76 22.46 6.31
C GLN A 119 -23.42 22.18 5.61
N ALA A 120 -22.71 23.23 5.16
CA ALA A 120 -21.41 23.08 4.51
C ALA A 120 -20.35 22.46 5.44
N LEU A 121 -20.31 22.86 6.71
CA LEU A 121 -19.42 22.27 7.70
C LEU A 121 -19.82 20.84 8.10
N GLY A 122 -21.11 20.52 8.08
CA GLY A 122 -21.64 19.19 8.35
C GLY A 122 -21.17 18.18 7.32
N VAL A 123 -21.09 18.57 6.04
CA VAL A 123 -20.47 17.74 4.98
C VAL A 123 -19.00 17.47 5.28
N LEU A 124 -18.23 18.48 5.74
CA LEU A 124 -16.82 18.31 6.09
C LEU A 124 -16.59 17.52 7.38
N LEU A 125 -17.54 17.56 8.30
CA LEU A 125 -17.56 16.78 9.54
C LEU A 125 -18.11 15.36 9.36
N ALA A 126 -18.63 15.03 8.17
CA ALA A 126 -19.10 13.69 7.88
C ALA A 126 -17.98 12.67 8.16
N PRO A 127 -18.28 11.52 8.80
CA PRO A 127 -17.26 10.54 9.16
C PRO A 127 -16.36 10.14 7.98
N ALA A 128 -16.95 10.00 6.78
CA ALA A 128 -16.21 9.69 5.56
C ALA A 128 -15.14 10.74 5.21
N MET A 129 -15.44 12.04 5.38
CA MET A 129 -14.50 13.13 5.08
C MET A 129 -13.37 13.22 6.10
N VAL A 130 -13.68 13.03 7.38
CA VAL A 130 -12.68 13.01 8.45
C VAL A 130 -11.74 11.82 8.26
N ARG A 131 -12.26 10.65 7.87
CA ARG A 131 -11.46 9.46 7.56
C ARG A 131 -10.60 9.64 6.31
N ALA A 132 -11.16 10.16 5.23
CA ALA A 132 -10.38 10.48 4.03
C ALA A 132 -9.22 11.41 4.38
N ARG A 133 -9.46 12.41 5.24
CA ARG A 133 -8.41 13.31 5.71
C ARG A 133 -7.37 12.59 6.58
N ALA A 134 -7.81 11.71 7.48
CA ALA A 134 -6.94 10.88 8.30
C ALA A 134 -6.03 9.98 7.44
N ARG A 135 -6.58 9.37 6.38
CA ARG A 135 -5.82 8.57 5.39
C ARG A 135 -4.80 9.41 4.63
N CYS A 136 -5.17 10.60 4.15
CA CYS A 136 -4.21 11.54 3.55
C CYS A 136 -3.08 11.90 4.52
N MET A 137 -3.42 12.17 5.79
CA MET A 137 -2.43 12.52 6.81
C MET A 137 -1.50 11.35 7.15
N LEU A 138 -1.99 10.11 7.08
CA LEU A 138 -1.19 8.90 7.24
C LEU A 138 -0.22 8.73 6.06
N ALA A 139 -0.70 8.95 4.84
CA ALA A 139 0.13 8.94 3.64
C ALA A 139 1.23 10.02 3.70
N ASP A 140 0.87 11.25 4.09
CA ASP A 140 1.82 12.34 4.30
C ASP A 140 2.85 11.99 5.39
N ALA A 141 2.44 11.31 6.46
CA ALA A 141 3.34 10.91 7.55
C ALA A 141 4.35 9.86 7.11
N VAL A 142 3.92 8.89 6.28
CA VAL A 142 4.83 7.95 5.62
C VAL A 142 5.81 8.70 4.72
N TRP A 143 5.30 9.60 3.87
CA TRP A 143 6.11 10.33 2.90
C TRP A 143 7.17 11.21 3.55
N LEU A 144 6.82 11.90 4.63
CA LEU A 144 7.75 12.74 5.40
C LEU A 144 8.73 11.94 6.25
N GLY A 145 8.72 10.61 6.18
CA GLY A 145 9.59 9.72 6.95
C GLY A 145 9.28 9.71 8.45
N HIS A 146 8.06 10.08 8.83
CA HIS A 146 7.62 10.03 10.21
C HIS A 146 7.25 8.60 10.63
N ILE A 147 6.69 7.83 9.70
CA ILE A 147 6.46 6.40 9.86
C ILE A 147 7.53 5.66 9.06
N THR A 148 8.39 4.95 9.78
CA THR A 148 9.57 4.29 9.19
C THR A 148 9.47 2.76 9.23
N ARG A 149 8.58 2.21 10.04
CA ARG A 149 8.36 0.77 10.21
C ARG A 149 6.99 0.37 9.66
N SER A 150 6.93 -0.81 9.06
CA SER A 150 5.68 -1.37 8.53
C SER A 150 4.69 -1.65 9.65
N ASP A 151 5.12 -2.18 10.81
CA ASP A 151 4.25 -2.45 11.95
C ASP A 151 3.52 -1.20 12.48
N ASP A 152 4.21 -0.06 12.50
CA ASP A 152 3.64 1.22 12.93
C ASP A 152 2.57 1.70 11.94
N LEU A 153 2.80 1.52 10.64
CA LEU A 153 1.80 1.80 9.60
C LEU A 153 0.59 0.88 9.74
N LEU A 154 0.81 -0.42 9.93
CA LEU A 154 -0.24 -1.42 10.09
C LEU A 154 -1.13 -1.13 11.30
N ALA A 155 -0.54 -0.78 12.44
CA ALA A 155 -1.28 -0.43 13.64
C ALA A 155 -2.23 0.77 13.40
N GLN A 156 -1.76 1.80 12.69
CA GLN A 156 -2.57 2.98 12.36
C GLN A 156 -3.67 2.66 11.34
N VAL A 157 -3.40 1.81 10.35
CA VAL A 157 -4.40 1.34 9.37
C VAL A 157 -5.51 0.57 10.06
N ARG A 158 -5.16 -0.39 10.92
CA ARG A 158 -6.11 -1.20 11.69
C ARG A 158 -6.97 -0.34 12.60
N GLN A 159 -6.38 0.63 13.29
CA GLN A 159 -7.12 1.55 14.13
C GLN A 159 -8.12 2.39 13.33
N LEU A 160 -7.74 2.89 12.15
CA LEU A 160 -8.64 3.62 11.26
C LEU A 160 -9.81 2.76 10.78
N ALA A 161 -9.53 1.51 10.39
CA ALA A 161 -10.56 0.56 9.98
C ALA A 161 -11.49 0.19 11.14
N HIS A 162 -10.96 0.05 12.36
CA HIS A 162 -11.76 -0.21 13.54
C HIS A 162 -12.71 0.96 13.86
N LEU A 163 -12.22 2.19 13.80
CA LEU A 163 -13.07 3.39 13.96
C LEU A 163 -14.15 3.47 12.88
N GLU A 164 -13.81 3.10 11.65
CA GLU A 164 -14.77 2.99 10.54
C GLU A 164 -15.85 1.95 10.80
N ALA A 165 -15.45 0.77 11.28
CA ALA A 165 -16.36 -0.31 11.61
C ALA A 165 -17.34 0.06 12.74
N VAL A 166 -16.87 0.78 13.77
CA VAL A 166 -17.72 1.28 14.85
C VAL A 166 -18.78 2.24 14.32
N ASP A 167 -18.38 3.20 13.49
CA ASP A 167 -19.29 4.20 12.93
C ASP A 167 -20.29 3.60 11.92
N SER A 168 -19.89 2.59 11.16
CA SER A 168 -20.75 1.93 10.16
C SER A 168 -21.53 0.73 10.72
N ALA A 169 -21.45 0.46 12.03
CA ALA A 169 -21.99 -0.73 12.66
C ALA A 169 -21.61 -2.03 11.92
N CYS A 170 -20.36 -2.11 11.48
CA CYS A 170 -19.86 -3.21 10.68
C CYS A 170 -19.80 -4.51 11.50
N PRO A 171 -20.28 -5.64 10.98
CA PRO A 171 -20.04 -6.96 11.59
C PRO A 171 -18.55 -7.25 11.73
N LEU A 172 -18.17 -7.97 12.80
CA LEU A 172 -16.79 -8.38 13.06
C LEU A 172 -16.19 -9.16 11.87
N ASP A 173 -17.01 -9.94 11.18
CA ASP A 173 -16.61 -10.78 10.04
C ASP A 173 -16.18 -9.95 8.81
N GLN A 174 -16.55 -8.67 8.76
CA GLN A 174 -16.20 -7.73 7.68
C GLN A 174 -15.05 -6.78 8.07
N MET A 175 -14.58 -6.85 9.32
CA MET A 175 -13.49 -6.00 9.84
C MET A 175 -12.22 -6.16 9.01
N GLU A 176 -11.87 -7.40 8.67
CA GLU A 176 -10.68 -7.69 7.89
C GLU A 176 -10.77 -7.03 6.50
N GLN A 177 -11.93 -7.10 5.82
CA GLN A 177 -12.14 -6.45 4.53
C GLN A 177 -12.02 -4.91 4.60
N LEU A 178 -12.51 -4.30 5.68
CA LEU A 178 -12.33 -2.86 5.94
C LEU A 178 -10.87 -2.50 6.15
N GLU A 179 -10.11 -3.29 6.91
CA GLU A 179 -8.66 -3.12 7.06
C GLU A 179 -7.93 -3.18 5.73
N ARG A 180 -8.27 -4.17 4.88
CA ARG A 180 -7.68 -4.30 3.53
C ARG A 180 -8.00 -3.10 2.66
N ARG A 181 -9.26 -2.64 2.67
CA ARG A 181 -9.70 -1.48 1.89
C ARG A 181 -8.98 -0.21 2.34
N ALA A 182 -8.94 0.06 3.64
CA ALA A 182 -8.23 1.20 4.19
C ALA A 182 -6.74 1.16 3.83
N GLY A 183 -6.11 -0.02 3.94
CA GLY A 183 -4.76 -0.28 3.49
C GLY A 183 -4.53 0.10 2.03
N ARG A 184 -5.36 -0.41 1.11
CA ARG A 184 -5.28 -0.08 -0.33
C ARG A 184 -5.39 1.40 -0.61
N GLU A 185 -6.34 2.09 0.00
CA GLU A 185 -6.55 3.52 -0.22
C GLU A 185 -5.33 4.35 0.25
N ILE A 186 -4.71 3.97 1.36
CA ILE A 186 -3.50 4.62 1.88
C ILE A 186 -2.30 4.33 0.97
N LEU A 187 -2.10 3.07 0.59
CA LEU A 187 -1.03 2.67 -0.34
C LEU A 187 -1.15 3.41 -1.67
N HIS A 188 -2.35 3.49 -2.22
CA HIS A 188 -2.63 4.22 -3.46
C HIS A 188 -2.37 5.73 -3.30
N SER A 189 -2.76 6.31 -2.16
CA SER A 189 -2.49 7.72 -1.86
C SER A 189 -0.99 8.02 -1.77
N VAL A 190 -0.20 7.11 -1.18
CA VAL A 190 1.26 7.24 -1.12
C VAL A 190 1.89 7.07 -2.52
N ALA A 191 1.42 6.11 -3.31
CA ALA A 191 1.88 5.90 -4.68
C ALA A 191 1.59 7.12 -5.57
N GLY A 192 0.42 7.77 -5.41
CA GLY A 192 0.07 9.00 -6.13
C GLY A 192 0.92 10.22 -5.76
N GLN A 193 1.66 10.18 -4.65
CA GLN A 193 2.61 11.24 -4.25
C GLN A 193 4.04 11.00 -4.75
N GLN A 194 4.29 9.91 -5.49
CA GLN A 194 5.61 9.55 -5.99
C GLN A 194 6.16 10.66 -6.92
N PRO A 195 7.27 11.32 -6.56
CA PRO A 195 7.89 12.32 -7.42
C PRO A 195 8.61 11.64 -8.59
N ASP A 196 8.61 12.31 -9.75
CA ASP A 196 9.46 11.95 -10.88
C ASP A 196 10.94 12.18 -10.47
N GLY A 197 11.67 11.12 -10.12
CA GLY A 197 13.07 11.21 -9.70
C GLY A 197 13.77 9.86 -9.53
N PRO A 198 15.03 9.83 -9.05
CA PRO A 198 15.83 8.61 -8.99
C PRO A 198 15.32 7.60 -7.95
N ASP A 199 15.20 6.34 -8.37
CA ASP A 199 14.64 5.21 -7.62
C ASP A 199 15.24 4.98 -6.22
N GLU A 200 16.48 5.39 -6.00
CA GLU A 200 17.25 5.17 -4.77
C GLU A 200 16.71 5.95 -3.57
N ALA A 201 16.17 7.15 -3.77
CA ALA A 201 15.71 8.02 -2.67
C ALA A 201 14.45 7.49 -1.96
N TRP A 202 13.72 6.56 -2.58
CA TRP A 202 12.46 6.02 -2.09
C TRP A 202 12.46 4.50 -1.93
N HIS A 203 13.62 3.85 -2.02
CA HIS A 203 13.73 2.40 -1.84
C HIS A 203 13.26 1.95 -0.44
N ALA A 204 13.64 2.68 0.61
CA ALA A 204 13.22 2.38 1.98
C ALA A 204 11.70 2.51 2.19
N VAL A 205 11.08 3.52 1.58
CA VAL A 205 9.63 3.71 1.62
C VAL A 205 8.95 2.57 0.85
N ARG A 206 9.44 2.19 -0.33
CA ARG A 206 8.91 1.05 -1.11
C ARG A 206 9.03 -0.28 -0.38
N LEU A 207 10.15 -0.56 0.30
CA LEU A 207 10.30 -1.78 1.11
C LEU A 207 9.30 -1.81 2.27
N MET A 208 9.13 -0.69 2.97
CA MET A 208 8.18 -0.57 4.08
C MET A 208 6.73 -0.73 3.59
N LEU A 209 6.37 -0.07 2.49
CA LEU A 209 5.06 -0.20 1.86
C LEU A 209 4.82 -1.61 1.33
N GLY A 210 5.84 -2.26 0.75
CA GLY A 210 5.77 -3.64 0.30
C GLY A 210 5.52 -4.62 1.44
N SER A 211 6.24 -4.46 2.56
CA SER A 211 6.01 -5.25 3.78
C SER A 211 4.61 -5.03 4.36
N ALA A 212 4.14 -3.77 4.42
CA ALA A 212 2.79 -3.45 4.89
C ALA A 212 1.71 -3.98 3.93
N ALA A 213 1.95 -3.90 2.62
CA ALA A 213 1.07 -4.45 1.59
C ALA A 213 0.97 -5.97 1.74
N SER A 214 2.08 -6.69 1.90
CA SER A 214 2.04 -8.16 2.10
C SER A 214 1.30 -8.58 3.38
N ALA A 215 1.23 -7.70 4.39
CA ALA A 215 0.54 -7.99 5.65
C ALA A 215 -0.96 -7.59 5.65
N LEU A 216 -1.34 -6.52 4.93
CA LEU A 216 -2.74 -6.07 4.79
C LEU A 216 -3.46 -6.73 3.62
N LEU A 217 -2.70 -7.06 2.60
CA LEU A 217 -3.09 -7.82 1.43
C LEU A 217 -2.34 -9.14 1.61
N PRO A 218 -2.82 -10.07 2.46
CA PRO A 218 -2.42 -11.46 2.26
C PRO A 218 -2.76 -11.68 0.79
N ALA A 219 -1.72 -11.95 -0.03
CA ALA A 219 -1.75 -11.89 -1.48
C ALA A 219 -3.18 -12.02 -1.92
N GLU A 220 -3.83 -10.91 -2.32
CA GLU A 220 -5.19 -11.06 -2.83
C GLU A 220 -5.04 -12.18 -3.84
N PRO A 221 -5.84 -13.24 -3.72
CA PRO A 221 -5.85 -14.17 -4.80
C PRO A 221 -6.35 -13.33 -5.96
N ASP A 222 -5.45 -12.93 -6.82
CA ASP A 222 -5.76 -12.69 -8.22
C ASP A 222 -6.30 -14.02 -8.71
N SER A 223 -7.56 -14.33 -8.36
CA SER A 223 -8.12 -15.67 -8.32
C SER A 223 -7.22 -16.71 -7.61
N VAL A 224 -7.63 -17.30 -6.47
CA VAL A 224 -7.12 -18.65 -6.17
C VAL A 224 -7.77 -19.52 -7.23
N ARG A 225 -7.20 -19.52 -8.43
CA ARG A 225 -7.24 -20.70 -9.27
C ARG A 225 -6.66 -21.78 -8.35
N PRO A 226 -7.44 -22.82 -8.01
CA PRO A 226 -6.94 -23.89 -7.16
C PRO A 226 -5.63 -24.36 -7.78
N VAL A 227 -4.52 -24.17 -7.06
CA VAL A 227 -3.20 -24.63 -7.53
C VAL A 227 -3.32 -26.15 -7.65
N PRO A 228 -3.15 -26.72 -8.85
CA PRO A 228 -3.32 -28.14 -9.03
C PRO A 228 -2.35 -28.91 -8.12
N PRO A 229 -2.76 -30.06 -7.57
CA PRO A 229 -1.88 -30.88 -6.74
C PRO A 229 -0.61 -31.29 -7.51
N SER A 230 -0.67 -31.44 -8.83
CA SER A 230 0.49 -31.68 -9.69
C SER A 230 1.53 -30.55 -9.64
N TRP A 231 1.12 -29.28 -9.54
CA TRP A 231 2.03 -28.14 -9.44
C TRP A 231 2.79 -28.13 -8.12
N THR A 232 2.10 -28.44 -7.02
CA THR A 232 2.72 -28.52 -5.69
C THR A 232 3.71 -29.68 -5.57
N GLN A 233 3.41 -30.82 -6.21
CA GLN A 233 4.32 -31.97 -6.29
C GLN A 233 5.57 -31.63 -7.11
N LEU A 234 5.43 -30.99 -8.27
CA LEU A 234 6.56 -30.57 -9.10
C LEU A 234 7.44 -29.53 -8.42
N ALA A 235 6.85 -28.58 -7.70
CA ALA A 235 7.61 -27.64 -6.89
C ALA A 235 8.39 -28.34 -5.76
N ALA A 236 7.83 -29.39 -5.13
CA ALA A 236 8.54 -30.19 -4.14
C ALA A 236 9.74 -30.96 -4.75
N HIS A 237 9.56 -31.54 -5.94
CA HIS A 237 10.64 -32.20 -6.67
C HIS A 237 11.76 -31.23 -7.07
N ALA A 238 11.41 -30.07 -7.63
CA ALA A 238 12.36 -29.01 -7.96
C ALA A 238 13.13 -28.50 -6.73
N ARG A 239 12.46 -28.33 -5.58
CA ARG A 239 13.10 -27.95 -4.31
C ARG A 239 14.06 -28.99 -3.77
N SER A 240 13.71 -30.27 -3.87
CA SER A 240 14.55 -31.36 -3.34
C SER A 240 15.75 -31.70 -4.23
N GLY A 241 15.82 -31.13 -5.44
CA GLY A 241 16.79 -31.53 -6.46
C GLY A 241 16.60 -32.98 -6.94
N SER A 242 15.59 -33.69 -6.43
CA SER A 242 15.27 -35.05 -6.79
C SER A 242 14.17 -35.03 -7.85
N GLY A 243 14.52 -35.45 -9.06
CA GLY A 243 13.55 -35.70 -10.12
C GLY A 243 13.30 -34.56 -11.11
N VAL A 244 14.29 -33.69 -11.39
CA VAL A 244 14.28 -32.97 -12.67
C VAL A 244 14.70 -33.98 -13.74
N PRO A 245 13.84 -34.33 -14.72
CA PRO A 245 14.23 -35.28 -15.75
C PRO A 245 15.43 -34.77 -16.54
N ASP A 246 16.47 -35.59 -16.68
CA ASP A 246 17.66 -35.24 -17.46
C ASP A 246 17.30 -35.01 -18.94
N ASN A 247 16.29 -35.73 -19.43
CA ASN A 247 15.77 -35.62 -20.78
C ASN A 247 14.69 -34.54 -20.89
N PHE A 248 14.88 -33.59 -21.81
CA PHE A 248 13.91 -32.54 -22.11
C PHE A 248 12.53 -33.10 -22.51
N GLU A 249 12.46 -34.21 -23.24
CA GLU A 249 11.17 -34.77 -23.67
C GLU A 249 10.34 -35.23 -22.45
N VAL A 250 10.98 -35.87 -21.48
CA VAL A 250 10.34 -36.30 -20.23
C VAL A 250 9.95 -35.09 -19.37
N PHE A 251 10.79 -34.05 -19.34
CA PHE A 251 10.47 -32.78 -18.68
C PHE A 251 9.24 -32.12 -19.32
N ARG A 252 9.20 -32.02 -20.65
CA ARG A 252 8.09 -31.45 -21.41
C ARG A 252 6.79 -32.20 -21.15
N ASP A 253 6.81 -33.52 -21.20
CA ASP A 253 5.61 -34.33 -21.01
C ASP A 253 5.09 -34.24 -19.56
N THR A 254 6.00 -34.17 -18.59
CA THR A 254 5.67 -33.97 -17.16
C THR A 254 5.01 -32.61 -16.91
N MET A 255 5.58 -31.54 -17.47
CA MET A 255 4.99 -30.19 -17.37
C MET A 255 3.67 -30.10 -18.16
N GLY A 256 3.59 -30.79 -19.31
CA GLY A 256 2.38 -30.89 -20.12
C GLY A 256 1.21 -31.49 -19.35
N GLY A 257 1.42 -32.60 -18.65
CA GLY A 257 0.37 -33.20 -17.79
C GLY A 257 -0.10 -32.25 -16.69
N ALA A 258 0.81 -31.50 -16.06
CA ALA A 258 0.45 -30.51 -15.05
C ALA A 258 -0.28 -29.29 -15.62
N VAL A 259 0.01 -28.90 -16.87
CA VAL A 259 -0.75 -27.88 -17.60
C VAL A 259 -2.14 -28.38 -17.93
N ASP A 260 -2.28 -29.62 -18.39
CA ASP A 260 -3.58 -30.24 -18.71
C ASP A 260 -4.47 -30.36 -17.46
N ASP A 261 -3.90 -30.77 -16.32
CA ASP A 261 -4.60 -30.77 -15.03
C ASP A 261 -5.10 -29.37 -14.63
N ALA A 262 -4.30 -28.33 -14.90
CA ALA A 262 -4.65 -26.95 -14.60
C ALA A 262 -5.75 -26.43 -15.54
N LEU A 263 -5.72 -26.82 -16.81
CA LEU A 263 -6.71 -26.46 -17.82
C LEU A 263 -8.05 -27.15 -17.57
N ALA A 264 -8.04 -28.38 -17.06
CA ALA A 264 -9.27 -29.11 -16.67
C ALA A 264 -10.06 -28.39 -15.56
N LEU A 265 -9.42 -27.49 -14.81
CA LEU A 265 -10.03 -26.66 -13.77
C LEU A 265 -10.45 -25.27 -14.27
N ARG A 266 -10.23 -24.94 -15.56
CA ARG A 266 -10.60 -23.64 -16.15
C ARG A 266 -11.90 -23.71 -16.94
N GLU A 267 -12.63 -22.59 -16.92
CA GLU A 267 -13.78 -22.39 -17.80
C GLU A 267 -13.32 -22.30 -19.27
N PRO A 268 -14.10 -22.85 -20.22
CA PRO A 268 -13.69 -23.00 -21.62
C PRO A 268 -13.73 -21.70 -22.46
N ASP A 269 -13.90 -20.55 -21.83
CA ASP A 269 -14.22 -19.28 -22.50
C ASP A 269 -13.02 -18.58 -23.17
N VAL A 270 -11.80 -19.14 -23.07
CA VAL A 270 -10.59 -18.60 -23.72
C VAL A 270 -10.02 -19.62 -24.72
N GLU A 271 -9.44 -19.14 -25.82
CA GLU A 271 -8.87 -20.01 -26.86
C GLU A 271 -7.83 -21.00 -26.30
N PRO A 272 -7.89 -22.29 -26.68
CA PRO A 272 -7.13 -23.35 -26.04
C PRO A 272 -5.61 -23.16 -26.17
N ALA A 273 -5.13 -22.58 -27.27
CA ALA A 273 -3.70 -22.34 -27.47
C ALA A 273 -3.16 -21.20 -26.57
N GLU A 274 -3.98 -20.19 -26.31
CA GLU A 274 -3.63 -19.09 -25.41
C GLU A 274 -3.65 -19.55 -23.95
N GLN A 275 -4.65 -20.36 -23.58
CA GLN A 275 -4.72 -20.95 -22.25
C GLN A 275 -3.52 -21.87 -21.98
N VAL A 276 -3.15 -22.73 -22.92
CA VAL A 276 -1.98 -23.63 -22.79
C VAL A 276 -0.69 -22.82 -22.61
N CYS A 277 -0.49 -21.79 -23.44
CA CYS A 277 0.68 -20.91 -23.32
C CYS A 277 0.70 -20.25 -21.93
N GLN A 278 -0.39 -19.59 -21.53
CA GLN A 278 -0.49 -18.90 -20.25
C GLN A 278 -0.27 -19.86 -19.05
N CYS A 279 -0.90 -21.03 -19.05
CA CYS A 279 -0.70 -22.05 -18.01
C CYS A 279 0.76 -22.50 -17.89
N THR A 280 1.46 -22.64 -19.02
CA THR A 280 2.86 -23.06 -19.05
C THR A 280 3.75 -22.03 -18.35
N PHE A 281 3.54 -20.74 -18.60
CA PHE A 281 4.26 -19.67 -17.92
C PHE A 281 3.93 -19.61 -16.42
N GLU A 282 2.64 -19.69 -16.08
CA GLU A 282 2.20 -19.67 -14.67
C GLU A 282 2.79 -20.84 -13.86
N LEU A 283 2.83 -22.04 -14.43
CA LEU A 283 3.43 -23.23 -13.80
C LEU A 283 4.93 -23.04 -13.54
N LEU A 284 5.68 -22.59 -14.55
CA LEU A 284 7.12 -22.40 -14.43
C LEU A 284 7.45 -21.29 -13.43
N GLU A 285 6.72 -20.18 -13.46
CA GLU A 285 6.89 -19.09 -12.51
C GLU A 285 6.57 -19.53 -11.08
N TYR A 286 5.47 -20.28 -10.89
CA TYR A 286 5.12 -20.85 -9.59
C TYR A 286 6.26 -21.69 -9.02
N ILE A 287 6.87 -22.57 -9.84
CA ILE A 287 8.00 -23.40 -9.40
C ILE A 287 9.23 -22.52 -9.08
N ARG A 288 9.57 -21.51 -9.91
CA ARG A 288 10.69 -20.58 -9.63
C ARG A 288 10.50 -19.85 -8.31
N GLN A 289 9.29 -19.37 -8.02
CA GLN A 289 8.97 -18.68 -6.77
C GLN A 289 9.11 -19.62 -5.56
N GLN A 290 8.60 -20.85 -5.65
CA GLN A 290 8.72 -21.84 -4.58
C GLN A 290 10.18 -22.26 -4.30
N VAL A 291 11.01 -22.33 -5.34
CA VAL A 291 12.45 -22.62 -5.18
C VAL A 291 13.18 -21.42 -4.54
N LYS A 292 12.91 -20.19 -4.98
CA LYS A 292 13.55 -18.96 -4.45
C LYS A 292 13.17 -18.67 -3.01
N GLN A 293 11.90 -18.84 -2.62
CA GLN A 293 11.43 -18.60 -1.25
C GLN A 293 12.11 -19.50 -0.21
N HIS A 294 12.55 -20.70 -0.61
CA HIS A 294 13.20 -21.66 0.28
C HIS A 294 14.73 -21.74 0.13
N ALA A 295 15.33 -20.92 -0.75
CA ALA A 295 16.79 -20.81 -0.90
C ALA A 295 17.52 -20.23 0.33
N LEU A 296 16.78 -19.75 1.34
CA LEU A 296 17.29 -19.34 2.66
C LEU A 296 17.74 -20.54 3.53
N ILE A 297 17.42 -21.78 3.13
CA ILE A 297 17.93 -23.00 3.76
C ILE A 297 18.99 -23.57 2.81
N PRO A 298 20.25 -23.77 3.24
CA PRO A 298 21.30 -24.27 2.36
C PRO A 298 20.90 -25.65 1.82
N PRO A 299 20.99 -25.88 0.50
CA PRO A 299 20.64 -27.16 -0.09
C PRO A 299 21.54 -28.24 0.52
N ARG A 300 20.94 -29.20 1.24
CA ARG A 300 21.62 -30.44 1.60
C ARG A 300 21.85 -31.20 0.30
N SER A 301 23.09 -31.17 -0.19
CA SER A 301 23.62 -32.04 -1.25
C SER A 301 22.84 -32.04 -2.58
N GLY A 302 22.64 -30.87 -3.20
CA GLY A 302 22.15 -30.79 -4.59
C GLY A 302 23.30 -30.58 -5.58
N ASP A 303 23.28 -31.31 -6.70
CA ASP A 303 24.18 -31.07 -7.84
C ASP A 303 23.88 -29.67 -8.44
N PRO A 304 24.82 -28.71 -8.42
CA PRO A 304 24.60 -27.37 -8.99
C PRO A 304 24.29 -27.42 -10.49
N ALA A 305 24.70 -28.48 -11.20
CA ALA A 305 24.35 -28.68 -12.60
C ALA A 305 22.85 -29.03 -12.80
N ALA A 306 22.15 -29.53 -11.78
CA ALA A 306 20.71 -29.83 -11.87
C ALA A 306 19.87 -28.55 -11.95
N GLY A 307 20.23 -27.50 -11.21
CA GLY A 307 19.54 -26.20 -11.26
C GLY A 307 19.71 -25.49 -12.60
N LEU A 308 20.93 -25.52 -13.16
CA LEU A 308 21.20 -24.97 -14.50
C LEU A 308 20.45 -25.73 -15.61
N ARG A 309 20.35 -27.06 -15.48
CA ARG A 309 19.57 -27.89 -16.42
C ARG A 309 18.07 -27.63 -16.34
N TRP A 310 17.55 -27.42 -15.13
CA TRP A 310 16.15 -27.07 -14.93
C TRP A 310 15.77 -25.76 -15.62
N GLU A 311 16.56 -24.69 -15.44
CA GLU A 311 16.32 -23.41 -16.13
C GLU A 311 16.47 -23.55 -17.65
N ALA A 312 17.47 -24.29 -18.13
CA ALA A 312 17.65 -24.51 -19.57
C ALA A 312 16.46 -25.25 -20.22
N HIS A 313 15.87 -26.22 -19.51
CA HIS A 313 14.66 -26.92 -19.96
C HIS A 313 13.42 -26.03 -19.85
N ALA A 314 13.29 -25.21 -18.81
CA ALA A 314 12.21 -24.24 -18.65
C ALA A 314 12.21 -23.20 -19.78
N ASP A 315 13.37 -22.59 -20.08
CA ASP A 315 13.54 -21.60 -21.14
C ASP A 315 13.26 -22.19 -22.54
N ARG A 316 13.54 -23.48 -22.73
CA ARG A 316 13.20 -24.18 -23.97
C ARG A 316 11.68 -24.42 -24.06
N LEU A 317 11.04 -24.80 -22.96
CA LEU A 317 9.60 -25.03 -22.91
C LEU A 317 8.79 -23.74 -23.14
N GLU A 318 9.23 -22.62 -22.58
CA GLU A 318 8.62 -21.30 -22.81
C GLU A 318 8.68 -20.91 -24.30
N ARG A 319 9.83 -21.13 -24.96
CA ARG A 319 9.98 -20.88 -26.40
C ARG A 319 9.04 -21.77 -27.22
N GLU A 320 8.96 -23.07 -26.92
CA GLU A 320 8.03 -23.97 -27.62
C GLU A 320 6.56 -23.57 -27.42
N ALA A 321 6.17 -23.08 -26.23
CA ALA A 321 4.82 -22.60 -25.96
C ALA A 321 4.47 -21.34 -26.77
N VAL A 322 5.39 -20.38 -26.85
CA VAL A 322 5.24 -19.16 -27.65
C VAL A 322 5.20 -19.48 -29.15
N ASP A 323 6.08 -20.34 -29.64
CA ASP A 323 6.11 -20.75 -31.05
C ASP A 323 4.79 -21.43 -31.46
N ARG A 324 4.23 -22.28 -30.59
CA ARG A 324 2.91 -22.91 -30.82
C ARG A 324 1.79 -21.87 -30.86
N LEU A 325 1.81 -20.87 -29.98
CA LEU A 325 0.84 -19.77 -29.99
C LEU A 325 0.93 -18.94 -31.27
N LEU A 326 2.14 -18.60 -31.71
CA LEU A 326 2.37 -17.84 -32.95
C LEU A 326 1.92 -18.63 -34.19
N LEU A 327 2.23 -19.93 -34.25
CA LEU A 327 1.76 -20.81 -35.33
C LEU A 327 0.23 -20.92 -35.35
N TYR A 328 -0.41 -20.99 -34.19
CA TYR A 328 -1.87 -20.99 -34.08
C TYR A 328 -2.47 -19.68 -34.61
N ARG A 329 -1.99 -18.52 -34.14
CA ARG A 329 -2.44 -17.20 -34.60
C ARG A 329 -2.20 -16.96 -36.09
N ALA A 330 -1.10 -17.46 -36.64
CA ALA A 330 -0.82 -17.39 -38.07
C ALA A 330 -1.81 -18.24 -38.89
N ARG A 331 -2.20 -19.42 -38.39
CA ARG A 331 -3.19 -20.30 -39.05
C ARG A 331 -4.61 -19.72 -38.98
N THR A 332 -5.01 -19.15 -37.85
CA THR A 332 -6.33 -18.50 -37.70
C THR A 332 -6.43 -17.24 -38.57
N ALA A 333 -5.37 -16.41 -38.62
CA ALA A 333 -5.30 -15.26 -39.52
C ALA A 333 -5.37 -15.68 -41.01
N ALA A 334 -4.68 -16.75 -41.41
CA ALA A 334 -4.75 -17.28 -42.77
C ALA A 334 -6.13 -17.88 -43.11
N ALA A 335 -6.82 -18.50 -42.14
CA ALA A 335 -8.18 -19.01 -42.32
C ALA A 335 -9.21 -17.88 -42.47
N ALA A 336 -9.09 -16.81 -41.67
CA ALA A 336 -9.93 -15.61 -41.77
C ALA A 336 -9.78 -14.90 -43.13
N GLN A 337 -8.55 -14.83 -43.67
CA GLN A 337 -8.29 -14.24 -45.00
C GLN A 337 -8.85 -15.08 -46.16
N ARG A 338 -8.88 -16.42 -46.03
CA ARG A 338 -9.53 -17.30 -47.02
C ARG A 338 -11.06 -17.23 -46.95
N GLY A 339 -11.64 -17.08 -45.76
CA GLY A 339 -13.09 -16.90 -45.57
C GLY A 339 -13.61 -15.55 -46.06
N GLY A 340 -12.81 -14.48 -45.96
CA GLY A 340 -13.14 -13.16 -46.51
C GLY A 340 -13.05 -13.06 -48.04
N SER A 341 -12.30 -13.97 -48.69
CA SER A 341 -12.14 -13.97 -50.15
C SER A 341 -13.26 -14.70 -50.90
N SER A 342 -14.21 -15.34 -50.21
CA SER A 342 -15.36 -16.00 -50.84
C SER A 342 -16.68 -15.24 -50.70
N SER A 343 -16.69 -14.02 -50.15
CA SER A 343 -17.92 -13.20 -50.00
C SER A 343 -18.01 -12.05 -51.01
N SER A 344 -17.30 -12.14 -52.13
CA SER A 344 -17.45 -11.24 -53.28
C SER A 344 -17.50 -12.02 -54.59
N ALA A 345 -18.63 -12.71 -54.81
CA ALA A 345 -19.10 -13.14 -56.13
C ALA A 345 -20.63 -13.19 -56.10
#